data_AF-A0A2T4VQH6-F1
#
_entry.id   AF-A0A2T4VQH6-F1
#
_cell.length_a   1.000
_cell.length_b   1.000
_cell.length_c   1.000
_cell.angle_alpha   90.00
_cell.angle_beta   90.00
_cell.angle_gamma   90.00
#
_symmetry.space_group_name_H-M   'P 1'
#
loop_
_entity.id
_entity.type
_entity.pdbx_description
1 polymer ?
#
loop_
_entity_poly.entity_id
_entity_poly.type
_entity_poly.pdbx_seq_one_letter_code
_entity_poly.pdbx_strand_id
1 'polypeptide(L)'
;MGGVLVVALALLGPSVTLACTRIAPESWSMESQDGRFEISLETMQRGKFSSPLLTLRDRRAGKVVWQSALSHGVEKRDVLLSPSGRYLALVDSRSSEVSIFGPNGVLSGQWLLDTHVTEEERRKLPEMLCGSWWSTSPAFEGDVLTLVVPTELPPGHPEPPYAGPVPGIRLRIDPVTGQVSRDRPLPEMNTEALLQEFRNTRGKDERIRIAWALQGVSQRSPRGSNPALRSFWLELLRERNPDLEWELRNIALEGLSAIGTDEEIHGLLVLPPQSPRVSVEALPEILMLLDRRSPEEAARLSVRVLMESAPSIPLDFLRAYAVFTLGQRPGPEVDKALQRALRDPAPGIRASALYQVSQRVTPLQGVELALPFLEDSEEGVQYRAAYVLCELLRRAKGSDWRAALELLRRAEAAGKLARFPEGLILLGAVADKEGDRARAVALYSRGLEAMTAIPEQRGWKTYSVRLEAKLQLALEAKARGRQDEARRLAREVLEDRTRITEVCAPAPNVFLPFGRPEACAAQKTAADVAVELLAPSKPGSNP
;
A
#
# COMPACT_ATOMS: atom_id res chain seq x y z
N MET A 1 -57.39 23.00 26.74
CA MET A 1 -57.25 22.40 28.08
C MET A 1 -56.40 21.14 27.94
N GLY A 2 -55.27 21.07 28.65
CA GLY A 2 -54.23 20.03 28.56
C GLY A 2 -53.23 20.28 27.43
N GLY A 3 -51.93 20.46 27.64
CA GLY A 3 -51.11 20.55 28.86
C GLY A 3 -49.76 21.18 28.48
N VAL A 4 -49.26 22.05 29.36
CA VAL A 4 -47.98 22.79 29.26
C VAL A 4 -47.10 22.24 30.40
N LEU A 5 -45.99 21.58 30.05
CA LEU A 5 -44.59 22.04 30.20
C LEU A 5 -44.18 22.33 31.67
N VAL A 6 -43.08 21.71 32.12
CA VAL A 6 -41.81 22.39 32.50
C VAL A 6 -40.86 21.44 33.28
N VAL A 7 -39.72 21.18 32.63
CA VAL A 7 -38.33 21.17 33.12
C VAL A 7 -37.92 20.21 34.26
N ALA A 8 -37.03 19.29 33.89
CA ALA A 8 -35.88 18.93 34.72
C ALA A 8 -34.62 18.81 33.83
N LEU A 9 -33.77 19.83 33.95
CA LEU A 9 -32.40 19.88 33.46
C LEU A 9 -31.50 19.13 34.45
N ALA A 10 -30.72 18.15 33.99
CA ALA A 10 -29.36 17.90 34.48
C ALA A 10 -28.71 16.69 33.76
N LEU A 11 -27.54 16.96 33.15
CA LEU A 11 -26.37 16.08 33.02
C LEU A 11 -26.51 14.83 32.13
N LEU A 12 -25.96 14.92 30.91
CA LEU A 12 -25.00 13.96 30.33
C LEU A 12 -24.43 14.56 29.03
N GLY A 13 -23.11 14.80 29.01
CA GLY A 13 -22.35 15.34 27.87
C GLY A 13 -22.13 14.31 26.74
N PRO A 14 -21.53 14.75 25.61
CA PRO A 14 -21.68 14.09 24.33
C PRO A 14 -20.71 12.92 24.13
N SER A 15 -21.27 11.72 23.99
CA SER A 15 -20.58 10.57 23.39
C SER A 15 -20.46 10.78 21.89
N VAL A 16 -19.40 11.46 21.46
CA VAL A 16 -18.95 11.42 20.06
C VAL A 16 -18.17 10.13 19.86
N THR A 17 -18.87 9.06 19.54
CA THR A 17 -18.25 7.81 19.07
C THR A 17 -17.90 7.99 17.59
N LEU A 18 -16.66 8.38 17.32
CA LEU A 18 -16.08 8.40 15.97
C LEU A 18 -16.00 6.96 15.44
N ALA A 19 -16.85 6.65 14.46
CA ALA A 19 -16.85 5.36 13.78
C ALA A 19 -15.64 5.25 12.85
N CYS A 20 -14.59 4.56 13.30
CA CYS A 20 -13.51 4.10 12.44
C CYS A 20 -14.06 3.07 11.45
N THR A 21 -14.05 3.40 10.16
CA THR A 21 -14.55 2.54 9.09
C THR A 21 -13.69 1.28 8.99
N ARG A 22 -14.32 0.11 9.24
CA ARG A 22 -13.65 -1.20 9.18
C ARG A 22 -13.44 -1.59 7.71
N ILE A 23 -12.17 -1.74 7.30
CA ILE A 23 -11.81 -2.46 6.08
C ILE A 23 -12.22 -3.92 6.31
N ALA A 24 -13.00 -4.50 5.40
CA ALA A 24 -13.37 -5.90 5.50
C ALA A 24 -12.13 -6.73 5.10
N PRO A 25 -11.67 -7.68 5.94
CA PRO A 25 -10.49 -8.49 5.63
C PRO A 25 -10.69 -9.25 4.32
N GLU A 26 -9.59 -9.55 3.64
CA GLU A 26 -9.63 -10.41 2.46
C GLU A 26 -9.66 -11.89 2.87
N SER A 27 -10.34 -12.77 2.13
CA SER A 27 -10.03 -14.19 2.24
C SER A 27 -8.63 -14.44 1.68
N TRP A 28 -7.81 -15.19 2.40
CA TRP A 28 -6.45 -15.51 1.99
C TRP A 28 -6.02 -16.87 2.54
N SER A 29 -5.01 -17.48 1.93
CA SER A 29 -4.26 -18.58 2.56
C SER A 29 -2.75 -18.34 2.50
N MET A 30 -2.04 -18.98 3.42
CA MET A 30 -0.59 -19.07 3.47
C MET A 30 -0.20 -20.47 3.90
N GLU A 31 0.94 -20.93 3.38
CA GLU A 31 1.51 -22.23 3.76
C GLU A 31 2.70 -22.02 4.70
N SER A 32 2.90 -22.95 5.63
CA SER A 32 4.14 -23.00 6.41
C SER A 32 5.35 -23.22 5.49
N GLN A 33 6.54 -22.83 5.94
CA GLN A 33 7.77 -22.99 5.14
C GLN A 33 8.06 -24.45 4.75
N ASP A 34 7.67 -25.42 5.58
CA ASP A 34 7.80 -26.86 5.32
C ASP A 34 6.63 -27.45 4.51
N GLY A 35 5.65 -26.62 4.12
CA GLY A 35 4.45 -26.99 3.37
C GLY A 35 3.49 -27.91 4.13
N ARG A 36 3.75 -28.19 5.42
CA ARG A 36 2.93 -29.10 6.23
C ARG A 36 1.59 -28.50 6.60
N PHE A 37 1.57 -27.21 6.90
CA PHE A 37 0.39 -26.51 7.40
C PHE A 37 -0.08 -25.46 6.40
N GLU A 38 -1.39 -25.28 6.33
CA GLU A 38 -2.05 -24.21 5.61
C GLU A 38 -2.86 -23.40 6.63
N ILE A 39 -2.63 -22.09 6.69
CA ILE A 39 -3.51 -21.16 7.38
C ILE A 39 -4.35 -20.46 6.33
N SER A 40 -5.67 -20.51 6.48
CA SER A 40 -6.60 -19.74 5.65
C SER A 40 -7.48 -18.85 6.52
N LEU A 41 -7.67 -17.61 6.09
CA LEU A 41 -8.75 -16.76 6.56
C LEU A 41 -9.88 -16.86 5.55
N GLU A 42 -11.01 -17.40 5.95
CA GLU A 42 -12.23 -17.39 5.15
C GLU A 42 -13.13 -16.27 5.63
N THR A 43 -13.25 -15.25 4.81
CA THR A 43 -14.28 -14.22 4.96
C THR A 43 -15.49 -14.71 4.16
N MET A 44 -16.59 -15.00 4.84
CA MET A 44 -17.77 -15.61 4.20
C MET A 44 -18.30 -14.76 3.04
N GLN A 45 -18.81 -15.42 2.01
CA GLN A 45 -19.38 -14.77 0.82
C GLN A 45 -20.58 -13.87 1.15
N ARG A 46 -20.71 -12.81 0.33
CA ARG A 46 -21.74 -11.77 0.34
C ARG A 46 -23.10 -12.21 0.91
N GLY A 47 -23.58 -11.49 1.93
CA GLY A 47 -25.00 -11.52 2.36
C GLY A 47 -25.28 -12.02 3.78
N LYS A 48 -24.29 -12.52 4.53
CA LYS A 48 -24.43 -12.85 5.95
C LYS A 48 -23.28 -12.23 6.76
N PHE A 49 -23.61 -11.39 7.74
CA PHE A 49 -22.66 -10.87 8.71
C PHE A 49 -22.24 -11.99 9.66
N SER A 50 -21.26 -12.80 9.26
CA SER A 50 -20.59 -13.76 10.14
C SER A 50 -19.14 -13.33 10.35
N SER A 51 -18.62 -13.59 11.55
CA SER A 51 -17.21 -13.39 11.88
C SER A 51 -16.28 -14.09 10.87
N PRO A 52 -15.16 -13.47 10.47
CA PRO A 52 -14.11 -14.13 9.69
C PRO A 52 -13.65 -15.42 10.36
N LEU A 53 -13.40 -16.46 9.57
CA LEU A 53 -13.07 -17.78 10.07
C LEU A 53 -11.61 -18.10 9.74
N LEU A 54 -10.73 -18.04 10.73
CA LEU A 54 -9.33 -18.41 10.57
C LEU A 54 -9.18 -19.91 10.82
N THR A 55 -8.58 -20.62 9.87
CA THR A 55 -8.47 -22.08 9.86
C THR A 55 -7.01 -22.47 9.68
N LEU A 56 -6.49 -23.36 10.52
CA LEU A 56 -5.20 -24.04 10.36
C LEU A 56 -5.46 -25.50 9.98
N ARG A 57 -4.90 -25.94 8.86
CA ARG A 57 -5.05 -27.30 8.32
C ARG A 57 -3.69 -27.97 8.20
N ASP A 58 -3.57 -29.21 8.68
CA ASP A 58 -2.44 -30.08 8.36
C ASP A 58 -2.73 -30.68 6.97
N ARG A 59 -1.96 -30.27 5.97
CA ARG A 59 -2.17 -30.65 4.57
C ARG A 59 -1.88 -32.14 4.34
N ARG A 60 -0.90 -32.70 5.06
CA ARG A 60 -0.54 -34.12 4.92
C ARG A 60 -1.64 -35.02 5.48
N ALA A 61 -2.22 -34.63 6.62
CA ALA A 61 -3.33 -35.35 7.23
C ALA A 61 -4.69 -35.00 6.60
N GLY A 62 -4.78 -33.94 5.80
CA GLY A 62 -6.03 -33.42 5.26
C GLY A 62 -7.02 -32.95 6.34
N LYS A 63 -6.52 -32.62 7.54
CA LYS A 63 -7.34 -32.38 8.73
C LYS A 63 -7.23 -30.93 9.19
N VAL A 64 -8.37 -30.33 9.53
CA VAL A 64 -8.40 -29.04 10.25
C VAL A 64 -7.87 -29.28 11.66
N VAL A 65 -6.73 -28.65 11.95
CA VAL A 65 -6.06 -28.71 13.25
C VAL A 65 -6.72 -27.71 14.20
N TRP A 66 -7.07 -26.53 13.68
CA TRP A 66 -7.70 -25.47 14.45
C TRP A 66 -8.59 -24.60 13.56
N GLN A 67 -9.62 -24.03 14.17
CA GLN A 67 -10.49 -23.06 13.53
C GLN A 67 -11.05 -22.10 14.58
N SER A 68 -11.02 -20.80 14.30
CA SER A 68 -11.58 -19.78 15.19
C SER A 68 -12.29 -18.68 14.42
N ALA A 69 -13.43 -18.26 14.97
CA ALA A 69 -14.16 -17.10 14.49
C ALA A 69 -13.57 -15.84 15.13
N LEU A 70 -13.12 -14.90 14.31
CA LEU A 70 -12.50 -13.67 14.77
C LEU A 70 -13.57 -12.60 15.04
N SER A 71 -13.41 -11.87 16.15
CA SER A 71 -14.29 -10.74 16.50
C SER A 71 -14.05 -9.51 15.61
N HIS A 72 -12.88 -9.43 14.99
CA HIS A 72 -12.42 -8.33 14.14
C HIS A 72 -11.74 -8.87 12.87
N GLY A 73 -11.59 -7.99 11.87
CA GLY A 73 -10.85 -8.35 10.66
C GLY A 73 -9.36 -8.33 10.93
N VAL A 74 -8.68 -9.43 10.58
CA VAL A 74 -7.23 -9.59 10.72
C VAL A 74 -6.62 -9.57 9.33
N GLU A 75 -5.58 -8.75 9.12
CA GLU A 75 -4.88 -8.70 7.84
C GLU A 75 -3.86 -9.84 7.75
N LYS A 76 -3.47 -10.25 6.53
CA LYS A 76 -2.53 -11.36 6.34
C LYS A 76 -1.21 -11.17 7.10
N ARG A 77 -0.76 -9.91 7.23
CA ARG A 77 0.48 -9.54 7.94
C ARG A 77 0.40 -9.69 9.46
N ASP A 78 -0.80 -9.76 10.00
CA ASP A 78 -1.06 -9.85 11.43
C ASP A 78 -1.06 -11.32 11.92
N VAL A 79 -0.91 -12.28 11.00
CA VAL A 79 -0.94 -13.71 11.31
C VAL A 79 0.43 -14.33 11.08
N LEU A 80 0.96 -14.95 12.13
CA LEU A 80 2.26 -15.60 12.12
C LEU A 80 2.13 -17.06 12.50
N LEU A 81 2.89 -17.91 11.82
CA LEU A 81 3.01 -19.32 12.13
C LEU A 81 4.43 -19.62 12.58
N SER A 82 4.59 -20.33 13.69
CA SER A 82 5.92 -20.76 14.10
C SER A 82 6.52 -21.72 13.07
N PRO A 83 7.85 -21.79 12.90
CA PRO A 83 8.48 -22.70 11.95
C PRO A 83 8.15 -24.18 12.20
N SER A 84 7.84 -24.57 13.45
CA SER A 84 7.37 -25.92 13.77
C SER A 84 5.89 -26.17 13.39
N GLY A 85 5.16 -25.09 13.11
CA GLY A 85 3.71 -25.07 12.87
C GLY A 85 2.86 -25.32 14.12
N ARG A 86 3.48 -25.33 15.31
CA ARG A 86 2.80 -25.59 16.58
C ARG A 86 2.06 -24.39 17.14
N TYR A 87 2.50 -23.18 16.81
CA TYR A 87 1.94 -21.95 17.36
C TYR A 87 1.51 -21.01 16.26
N LEU A 88 0.34 -20.42 16.45
CA LEU A 88 -0.22 -19.38 15.61
C LEU A 88 -0.34 -18.11 16.45
N ALA A 89 0.27 -17.00 16.02
CA ALA A 89 0.09 -15.71 16.66
C ALA A 89 -0.78 -14.80 15.79
N LEU A 90 -1.73 -14.12 16.42
CA LEU A 90 -2.49 -13.01 15.86
C LEU A 90 -2.05 -11.74 16.56
N VAL A 91 -1.49 -10.80 15.82
CA VAL A 91 -1.03 -9.51 16.31
C VAL A 91 -1.99 -8.45 15.81
N ASP A 92 -2.93 -8.03 16.65
CA ASP A 92 -3.83 -6.94 16.29
C ASP A 92 -3.08 -5.61 16.45
N SER A 93 -2.61 -5.10 15.30
CA SER A 93 -1.93 -3.81 15.19
C SER A 93 -2.75 -2.63 15.73
N ARG A 94 -4.07 -2.81 15.94
CA ARG A 94 -4.98 -1.76 16.45
C ARG A 94 -5.24 -1.78 17.93
N SER A 95 -5.21 -2.94 18.56
CA SER A 95 -5.50 -3.06 19.99
C SER A 95 -4.25 -3.31 20.83
N SER A 96 -3.06 -3.35 20.20
CA SER A 96 -1.82 -3.80 20.84
C SER A 96 -1.97 -5.20 21.44
N GLU A 97 -2.92 -5.99 20.93
CA GLU A 97 -3.26 -7.28 21.48
C GLU A 97 -2.58 -8.39 20.68
N VAL A 98 -1.94 -9.30 21.38
CA VAL A 98 -1.31 -10.48 20.80
C VAL A 98 -2.00 -11.70 21.37
N SER A 99 -2.61 -12.49 20.50
CA SER A 99 -3.23 -13.77 20.84
C SER A 99 -2.39 -14.90 20.26
N ILE A 100 -1.90 -15.82 21.09
CA ILE A 100 -1.16 -17.00 20.62
C ILE A 100 -1.99 -18.25 20.88
N PHE A 101 -2.15 -19.07 19.85
CA PHE A 101 -2.85 -20.35 19.89
C PHE A 101 -1.84 -21.49 19.81
N GLY A 102 -2.01 -22.50 20.66
CA GLY A 102 -1.13 -23.68 20.72
C GLY A 102 -1.50 -24.78 19.71
N PRO A 103 -0.86 -25.97 19.80
CA PRO A 103 -0.98 -27.05 18.81
C PRO A 103 -2.40 -27.60 18.60
N ASN A 104 -3.26 -27.48 19.62
CA ASN A 104 -4.66 -27.92 19.58
C ASN A 104 -5.61 -26.76 19.30
N GLY A 105 -5.08 -25.58 18.98
CA GLY A 105 -5.89 -24.42 18.71
C GLY A 105 -6.54 -23.77 19.93
N VAL A 106 -6.18 -24.23 21.13
CA VAL A 106 -6.54 -23.56 22.37
C VAL A 106 -5.72 -22.28 22.46
N LEU A 107 -6.36 -21.18 22.84
CA LEU A 107 -5.69 -19.93 23.17
C LEU A 107 -4.68 -20.22 24.29
N SER A 108 -3.39 -20.24 23.93
CA SER A 108 -2.29 -20.45 24.87
C SER A 108 -2.06 -19.21 25.72
N GLY A 109 -2.35 -18.03 25.17
CA GLY A 109 -2.46 -16.80 25.93
C GLY A 109 -2.84 -15.60 25.08
N GLN A 110 -3.20 -14.53 25.76
CA GLN A 110 -3.60 -13.25 25.20
C GLN A 110 -2.89 -12.17 26.00
N TRP A 111 -2.13 -11.32 25.32
CA TRP A 111 -1.31 -10.27 25.94
C TRP A 111 -1.71 -8.93 25.36
N LEU A 112 -1.95 -7.96 26.25
CA LEU A 112 -2.01 -6.56 25.90
C LEU A 112 -0.58 -6.03 26.00
N LEU A 113 0.04 -5.63 24.89
CA LEU A 113 1.44 -5.17 24.90
C LEU A 113 1.62 -3.97 25.84
N ASP A 114 0.60 -3.12 25.97
CA ASP A 114 0.58 -1.95 26.84
C ASP A 114 0.85 -2.27 28.33
N THR A 115 0.52 -3.47 28.82
CA THR A 115 0.76 -3.88 30.22
C THR A 115 2.19 -4.34 30.46
N HIS A 116 2.91 -4.68 29.38
CA HIS A 116 4.29 -5.12 29.39
C HIS A 116 5.25 -4.03 28.93
N VAL A 117 4.86 -2.77 29.11
CA VAL A 117 5.66 -1.58 28.82
C VAL A 117 5.62 -0.69 30.06
N THR A 118 6.78 -0.30 30.56
CA THR A 118 6.93 0.60 31.72
C THR A 118 6.34 1.98 31.42
N GLU A 119 6.01 2.74 32.46
CA GLU A 119 5.49 4.10 32.29
C GLU A 119 6.50 5.04 31.58
N GLU A 120 7.80 4.82 31.80
CA GLU A 120 8.85 5.55 31.11
C GLU A 120 8.91 5.22 29.61
N GLU A 121 8.84 3.93 29.25
CA GLU A 121 8.74 3.50 27.85
C GLU A 121 7.44 4.04 27.21
N ARG A 122 6.33 4.04 27.95
CA ARG A 122 5.05 4.58 27.49
C ARG A 122 5.11 6.08 27.18
N ARG A 123 5.84 6.87 27.98
CA ARG A 123 6.09 8.29 27.73
C ARG A 123 7.00 8.55 26.52
N LYS A 124 7.82 7.57 26.13
CA LYS A 124 8.67 7.62 24.94
C LYS A 124 7.94 7.15 23.67
N LEU A 125 6.78 6.52 23.82
CA LEU A 125 5.91 6.16 22.71
C LEU A 125 5.07 7.39 22.29
N PRO A 126 4.81 7.59 20.99
CA PRO A 126 4.04 8.73 20.52
C PRO A 126 2.64 8.75 21.16
N GLU A 127 2.31 9.80 21.93
CA GLU A 127 0.96 10.03 22.45
C GLU A 127 0.00 10.51 21.33
N MET A 128 -0.16 9.83 20.19
CA MET A 128 -1.19 10.23 19.23
C MET A 128 -1.86 9.08 18.46
N LEU A 129 -3.18 9.03 18.65
CA LEU A 129 -4.26 8.59 17.74
C LEU A 129 -4.22 7.13 17.26
N CYS A 130 -5.07 6.32 17.89
CA CYS A 130 -5.62 5.06 17.37
C CYS A 130 -4.61 4.07 16.77
N GLY A 131 -4.05 3.21 17.64
CA GLY A 131 -3.69 1.82 17.36
C GLY A 131 -3.25 1.51 15.93
N SER A 132 -2.05 1.91 15.52
CA SER A 132 -1.54 1.47 14.21
C SER A 132 -0.03 1.27 14.15
N TRP A 133 0.67 1.32 15.29
CA TRP A 133 2.14 1.31 15.28
C TRP A 133 2.76 0.48 16.41
N TRP A 134 2.12 -0.61 16.82
CA TRP A 134 2.82 -1.67 17.56
C TRP A 134 3.30 -2.73 16.57
N SER A 135 4.62 -2.87 16.50
CA SER A 135 5.39 -3.80 15.65
C SER A 135 5.50 -3.44 14.17
N THR A 136 6.74 -3.24 13.71
CA THR A 136 7.06 -3.26 12.29
C THR A 136 7.36 -4.67 11.77
N SER A 137 7.68 -5.64 12.66
CA SER A 137 8.03 -7.01 12.24
C SER A 137 7.83 -8.05 13.37
N PRO A 138 6.59 -8.45 13.70
CA PRO A 138 6.40 -9.58 14.60
C PRO A 138 6.85 -10.87 13.88
N ALA A 139 7.60 -11.74 14.55
CA ALA A 139 8.18 -12.94 13.94
C ALA A 139 8.38 -14.06 14.97
N PHE A 140 8.34 -15.31 14.52
CA PHE A 140 8.72 -16.45 15.37
C PHE A 140 10.21 -16.76 15.25
N GLU A 141 10.93 -16.76 16.37
CA GLU A 141 12.30 -17.27 16.51
C GLU A 141 12.23 -18.69 17.09
N GLY A 142 12.16 -19.69 16.20
CA GLY A 142 11.72 -21.03 16.62
C GLY A 142 10.26 -20.96 17.10
N ASP A 143 9.93 -21.53 18.25
CA ASP A 143 8.56 -21.45 18.78
C ASP A 143 8.30 -20.20 19.64
N VAL A 144 9.27 -19.30 19.80
CA VAL A 144 9.11 -18.08 20.60
C VAL A 144 8.65 -16.93 19.71
N LEU A 145 7.54 -16.28 20.07
CA LEU A 145 7.08 -15.09 19.35
C LEU A 145 7.90 -13.88 19.79
N THR A 146 8.50 -13.20 18.82
CA THR A 146 9.31 -12.00 19.02
C THR A 146 8.61 -10.79 18.41
N LEU A 147 8.45 -9.73 19.20
CA LEU A 147 7.83 -8.47 18.80
C LEU A 147 8.86 -7.35 18.97
N VAL A 148 9.08 -6.57 17.92
CA VAL A 148 10.00 -5.41 17.96
C VAL A 148 9.18 -4.15 18.16
N VAL A 149 9.48 -3.37 19.21
CA VAL A 149 8.85 -2.06 19.42
C VAL A 149 9.46 -1.05 18.43
N PRO A 150 8.67 -0.40 17.56
CA PRO A 150 9.19 0.52 16.54
C PRO A 150 9.73 1.81 17.15
N THR A 151 10.64 2.46 16.41
CA THR A 151 11.51 3.53 16.91
C THR A 151 11.32 4.89 16.25
N GLU A 152 10.39 5.03 15.30
CA GLU A 152 10.24 6.26 14.50
C GLU A 152 8.96 7.05 14.82
N LEU A 153 9.10 8.38 14.88
CA LEU A 153 8.00 9.34 14.73
C LEU A 153 7.87 9.71 13.24
N PRO A 154 6.65 9.91 12.70
CA PRO A 154 6.49 10.39 11.33
C PRO A 154 7.16 11.77 11.13
N PRO A 155 7.72 12.05 9.95
CA PRO A 155 8.29 13.35 9.64
C PRO A 155 7.25 14.46 9.80
N GLY A 156 7.54 15.46 10.64
CA GLY A 156 6.68 16.61 10.91
C GLY A 156 6.15 16.71 12.35
N HIS A 157 6.44 15.74 13.21
CA HIS A 157 6.10 15.82 14.64
C HIS A 157 7.28 16.32 15.47
N PRO A 158 7.08 17.27 16.41
CA PRO A 158 8.15 17.74 17.29
C PRO A 158 8.59 16.60 18.23
N GLU A 159 9.90 16.40 18.35
CA GLU A 159 10.46 15.48 19.35
C GLU A 159 10.03 15.94 20.75
N PRO A 160 9.42 15.07 21.58
CA PRO A 160 9.12 15.43 22.95
C PRO A 160 10.43 15.70 23.72
N PRO A 161 10.47 16.71 24.61
CA PRO A 161 11.69 17.23 25.23
C PRO A 161 12.43 16.26 26.18
N TYR A 162 12.03 14.98 26.26
CA TYR A 162 12.60 13.97 27.15
C TYR A 162 12.84 12.60 26.50
N ALA A 163 12.83 12.46 25.17
CA ALA A 163 12.99 11.16 24.50
C ALA A 163 14.34 11.02 23.77
N GLY A 164 15.27 10.28 24.37
CA GLY A 164 16.14 9.39 23.59
C GLY A 164 15.46 8.02 23.51
N PRO A 165 15.13 7.46 22.34
CA PRO A 165 14.55 6.12 22.29
C PRO A 165 15.60 5.10 22.73
N VAL A 166 15.18 4.08 23.49
CA VAL A 166 15.92 2.82 23.59
C VAL A 166 15.49 1.99 22.38
N PRO A 167 16.28 1.92 21.29
CA PRO A 167 15.85 1.27 20.05
C PRO A 167 15.79 -0.25 20.23
N GLY A 168 14.80 -0.92 19.63
CA GLY A 168 14.85 -2.37 19.40
C GLY A 168 14.57 -3.26 20.62
N ILE A 169 13.71 -2.84 21.56
CA ILE A 169 13.23 -3.73 22.61
C ILE A 169 12.45 -4.87 21.95
N ARG A 170 12.98 -6.09 22.08
CA ARG A 170 12.32 -7.33 21.68
C ARG A 170 11.54 -7.87 22.86
N LEU A 171 10.23 -7.96 22.69
CA LEU A 171 9.37 -8.74 23.58
C LEU A 171 9.33 -10.16 23.05
N ARG A 172 9.83 -11.11 23.83
CA ARG A 172 9.86 -12.54 23.53
C ARG A 172 8.80 -13.23 24.38
N ILE A 173 7.75 -13.69 23.74
CA ILE A 173 6.64 -14.40 24.35
C ILE A 173 6.86 -15.88 24.09
N ASP A 174 7.20 -16.62 25.14
CA ASP A 174 7.21 -18.09 25.10
C ASP A 174 5.76 -18.58 25.18
N PRO A 175 5.22 -19.19 24.12
CA PRO A 175 3.83 -19.59 24.08
C PRO A 175 3.52 -20.83 24.93
N VAL A 176 4.53 -21.57 25.41
CA VAL A 176 4.36 -22.73 26.30
C VAL A 176 4.14 -22.27 27.73
N THR A 177 5.02 -21.39 28.20
CA THR A 177 5.03 -20.93 29.60
C THR A 177 4.18 -19.68 29.80
N GLY A 178 3.85 -18.99 28.70
CA GLY A 178 3.25 -17.66 28.71
C GLY A 178 4.19 -16.58 29.24
N GLN A 179 5.47 -16.91 29.42
CA GLN A 179 6.45 -15.99 29.95
C GLN A 179 6.80 -14.96 28.89
N VAL A 180 6.51 -13.70 29.20
CA VAL A 180 7.01 -12.56 28.45
C VAL A 180 8.37 -12.21 29.00
N SER A 181 9.41 -12.53 28.24
CA SER A 181 10.75 -12.02 28.48
C SER A 181 10.98 -10.78 27.63
N ARG A 182 11.72 -9.84 28.18
CA ARG A 182 12.22 -8.69 27.43
C ARG A 182 13.68 -8.93 27.19
N ASP A 183 14.15 -8.63 26.00
CA ASP A 183 15.57 -8.44 25.83
C ASP A 183 16.03 -7.39 26.84
N ARG A 184 17.14 -7.69 27.52
CA ARG A 184 17.74 -6.69 28.39
C ARG A 184 18.01 -5.47 27.53
N PRO A 185 17.59 -4.26 27.94
CA PRO A 185 18.00 -3.07 27.23
C PRO A 185 19.52 -3.12 27.13
N LEU A 186 20.04 -2.86 25.92
CA LEU A 186 21.48 -2.67 25.80
C LEU A 186 21.85 -1.58 26.82
N PRO A 187 22.81 -1.85 27.72
CA PRO A 187 23.24 -0.83 28.66
C PRO A 187 23.59 0.44 27.88
N GLU A 188 23.40 1.61 28.49
CA GLU A 188 23.76 2.88 27.85
C GLU A 188 25.25 2.85 27.47
N MET A 189 25.49 2.48 26.22
CA MET A 189 26.81 2.30 25.64
C MET A 189 27.02 3.46 24.69
N ASN A 190 28.18 4.09 24.80
CA ASN A 190 28.61 5.00 23.75
C ASN A 190 28.84 4.22 22.44
N THR A 191 28.95 4.96 21.34
CA THR A 191 29.16 4.39 20.01
C THR A 191 30.30 3.37 19.96
N GLU A 192 31.43 3.66 20.60
CA GLU A 192 32.61 2.79 20.57
C GLU A 192 32.35 1.46 21.29
N ALA A 193 31.67 1.50 22.43
CA ALA A 193 31.27 0.32 23.17
C ALA A 193 30.29 -0.56 22.36
N LEU A 194 29.30 0.04 21.68
CA LEU A 194 28.39 -0.69 20.81
C LEU A 194 29.11 -1.33 19.62
N LEU A 195 30.04 -0.62 18.99
CA LEU A 195 30.85 -1.15 17.88
C LEU A 195 31.71 -2.33 18.33
N GLN A 196 32.35 -2.21 19.50
CA GLN A 196 33.16 -3.29 20.06
C GLN A 196 32.30 -4.51 20.45
N GLU A 197 31.13 -4.28 21.04
CA GLU A 197 30.18 -5.33 21.40
C GLU A 197 29.68 -6.07 20.14
N PHE A 198 29.36 -5.36 19.07
CA PHE A 198 28.97 -5.97 17.80
C PHE A 198 30.05 -6.91 17.25
N ARG A 199 31.33 -6.49 17.31
CA ARG A 199 32.47 -7.29 16.83
C ARG A 199 32.72 -8.54 17.70
N ASN A 200 32.50 -8.43 19.01
CA ASN A 200 32.69 -9.53 19.95
C ASN A 200 31.52 -10.55 19.87
N THR A 201 30.36 -10.09 19.42
CA THR A 201 29.14 -10.88 19.36
C THR A 201 29.15 -11.84 18.17
N ARG A 202 29.03 -13.14 18.46
CA ARG A 202 28.87 -14.19 17.43
C ARG A 202 27.40 -14.55 17.15
N GLY A 203 26.51 -14.27 18.09
CA GLY A 203 25.08 -14.57 17.98
C GLY A 203 24.37 -13.64 17.01
N LYS A 204 23.61 -14.20 16.07
CA LYS A 204 22.88 -13.45 15.05
C LYS A 204 21.92 -12.42 15.66
N ASP A 205 21.03 -12.85 16.56
CA ASP A 205 19.97 -11.99 17.10
C ASP A 205 20.56 -10.83 17.90
N GLU A 206 21.65 -11.11 18.63
CA GLU A 206 22.40 -10.12 19.38
C GLU A 206 23.10 -9.11 18.45
N ARG A 207 23.71 -9.57 17.34
CA ARG A 207 24.26 -8.68 16.31
C ARG A 207 23.18 -7.78 15.72
N ILE A 208 22.00 -8.32 15.39
CA ILE A 208 20.87 -7.52 14.85
C ILE A 208 20.43 -6.47 15.87
N ARG A 209 20.31 -6.85 17.15
CA ARG A 209 19.95 -5.91 18.22
C ARG A 209 20.95 -4.77 18.34
N ILE A 210 22.25 -5.08 18.36
CA ILE A 210 23.31 -4.07 18.45
C ILE A 210 23.33 -3.20 17.18
N ALA A 211 23.09 -3.77 16.00
CA ALA A 211 22.96 -3.01 14.76
C ALA A 211 21.80 -2.00 14.83
N TRP A 212 20.62 -2.39 15.31
CA TRP A 212 19.51 -1.43 15.50
C TRP A 212 19.87 -0.30 16.48
N ALA A 213 20.59 -0.59 17.56
CA ALA A 213 21.07 0.45 18.46
C ALA A 213 22.05 1.41 17.76
N LEU A 214 23.00 0.88 16.99
CA LEU A 214 23.92 1.68 16.17
C LEU A 214 23.19 2.50 15.10
N GLN A 215 22.10 1.98 14.53
CA GLN A 215 21.25 2.66 13.56
C GLN A 215 20.54 3.85 14.22
N GLY A 216 20.02 3.67 15.44
CA GLY A 216 19.43 4.77 16.22
C GLY A 216 20.45 5.85 16.59
N VAL A 217 21.70 5.47 16.90
CA VAL A 217 22.80 6.44 17.08
C VAL A 217 23.09 7.18 15.77
N SER A 218 23.02 6.48 14.65
CA SER A 218 23.22 7.06 13.32
C SER A 218 22.14 8.11 13.03
N GLN A 219 20.86 7.82 13.25
CA GLN A 219 19.75 8.76 13.03
C GLN A 219 19.89 10.09 13.81
N ARG A 220 20.50 10.06 14.99
CA ARG A 220 20.71 11.25 15.84
C ARG A 220 22.02 11.99 15.55
N SER A 221 22.92 11.39 14.78
CA SER A 221 24.22 11.98 14.48
C SER A 221 24.11 12.94 13.29
N PRO A 222 24.72 14.13 13.33
CA PRO A 222 24.83 14.97 12.15
C PRO A 222 25.46 14.21 10.99
N ARG A 223 25.02 14.50 9.76
CA ARG A 223 25.55 13.82 8.56
C ARG A 223 27.05 14.01 8.47
N GLY A 224 27.75 12.92 8.14
CA GLY A 224 29.21 12.91 8.01
C GLY A 224 29.99 12.96 9.33
N SER A 225 29.34 13.21 10.48
CA SER A 225 30.05 13.54 11.74
C SER A 225 30.66 12.34 12.46
N ASN A 226 30.28 11.11 12.10
CA ASN A 226 30.73 9.90 12.78
C ASN A 226 31.41 8.92 11.80
N PRO A 227 32.72 9.08 11.52
CA PRO A 227 33.44 8.24 10.56
C PRO A 227 33.53 6.77 11.01
N ALA A 228 33.49 6.48 12.32
CA ALA A 228 33.50 5.12 12.84
C ALA A 228 32.21 4.37 12.48
N LEU A 229 31.04 4.98 12.72
CA LEU A 229 29.76 4.39 12.31
C LEU A 229 29.64 4.26 10.79
N ARG A 230 30.09 5.25 10.03
CA ARG A 230 30.10 5.19 8.56
C ARG A 230 30.94 4.01 8.06
N SER A 231 32.15 3.88 8.58
CA SER A 231 33.05 2.76 8.25
C SER A 231 32.43 1.42 8.62
N PHE A 232 31.81 1.34 9.81
CA PHE A 232 31.10 0.15 10.26
C PHE A 232 29.98 -0.28 9.30
N TRP A 233 29.11 0.64 8.87
CA TRP A 233 28.04 0.29 7.93
C TRP A 233 28.56 -0.14 6.56
N LEU A 234 29.58 0.53 6.05
CA LEU A 234 30.24 0.15 4.80
C LEU A 234 30.91 -1.23 4.91
N GLU A 235 31.53 -1.55 6.05
CA GLU A 235 32.10 -2.87 6.33
C GLU A 235 31.00 -3.93 6.39
N LEU A 236 29.89 -3.65 7.09
CA LEU A 236 28.77 -4.58 7.23
C LEU A 236 28.09 -4.88 5.88
N LEU A 237 27.96 -3.87 5.00
CA LEU A 237 27.45 -4.04 3.64
C LEU A 237 28.41 -4.83 2.74
N ARG A 238 29.72 -4.77 3.02
CA ARG A 238 30.77 -5.53 2.31
C ARG A 238 31.00 -6.93 2.87
N GLU A 239 30.47 -7.24 4.05
CA GLU A 239 30.68 -8.53 4.72
C GLU A 239 30.16 -9.66 3.82
N ARG A 240 31.09 -10.52 3.39
CA ARG A 240 30.84 -11.64 2.45
C ARG A 240 30.15 -12.84 3.12
N ASN A 241 29.70 -12.70 4.35
CA ASN A 241 29.02 -13.77 5.05
C ASN A 241 27.69 -14.05 4.32
N PRO A 242 27.50 -15.23 3.69
CA PRO A 242 26.24 -15.57 3.04
C PRO A 242 25.10 -15.74 4.05
N ASP A 243 25.46 -16.01 5.31
CA ASP A 243 24.55 -16.06 6.45
C ASP A 243 24.32 -14.66 7.06
N LEU A 244 24.97 -13.60 6.53
CA LEU A 244 24.56 -12.25 6.86
C LEU A 244 23.17 -12.05 6.28
N GLU A 245 22.20 -12.11 7.17
CA GLU A 245 20.81 -12.04 6.80
C GLU A 245 20.49 -10.70 6.16
N TRP A 246 19.56 -10.73 5.21
CA TRP A 246 19.01 -9.55 4.53
C TRP A 246 18.68 -8.43 5.53
N GLU A 247 18.26 -8.77 6.75
CA GLU A 247 17.93 -7.84 7.83
C GLU A 247 19.14 -6.98 8.25
N LEU A 248 20.32 -7.57 8.50
CA LEU A 248 21.52 -6.79 8.87
C LEU A 248 21.96 -5.85 7.75
N ARG A 249 21.76 -6.24 6.49
CA ARG A 249 22.07 -5.39 5.34
C ARG A 249 21.10 -4.23 5.22
N ASN A 250 19.81 -4.47 5.42
CA ASN A 250 18.81 -3.41 5.43
C ASN A 250 19.06 -2.42 6.56
N ILE A 251 19.38 -2.90 7.78
CA ILE A 251 19.78 -2.04 8.90
C ILE A 251 21.03 -1.23 8.54
N ALA A 252 21.99 -1.84 7.85
CA ALA A 252 23.20 -1.15 7.41
C ALA A 252 22.93 -0.09 6.33
N LEU A 253 22.02 -0.35 5.40
CA LEU A 253 21.57 0.63 4.40
C LEU A 253 20.87 1.82 5.06
N GLU A 254 19.98 1.55 6.02
CA GLU A 254 19.28 2.59 6.78
C GLU A 254 20.25 3.41 7.65
N GLY A 255 21.13 2.72 8.38
CA GLY A 255 22.17 3.34 9.20
C GLY A 255 23.08 4.23 8.37
N LEU A 256 23.57 3.72 7.23
CA LEU A 256 24.38 4.51 6.31
C LEU A 256 23.58 5.64 5.64
N SER A 257 22.29 5.46 5.37
CA SER A 257 21.43 6.54 4.89
C SER A 257 21.24 7.64 5.93
N ALA A 258 21.28 7.33 7.23
CA ALA A 258 21.17 8.36 8.26
C ALA A 258 22.42 9.26 8.31
N ILE A 259 23.63 8.68 8.27
CA ILE A 259 24.89 9.41 8.56
C ILE A 259 25.90 9.49 7.43
N GLY A 260 25.78 8.65 6.41
CA GLY A 260 26.73 8.56 5.30
C GLY A 260 26.79 9.85 4.50
N THR A 261 27.90 10.10 3.83
CA THR A 261 27.97 11.19 2.84
C THR A 261 27.31 10.78 1.54
N ASP A 262 27.02 11.75 0.67
CA ASP A 262 26.41 11.48 -0.62
C ASP A 262 27.35 10.64 -1.50
N GLU A 263 28.68 10.84 -1.39
CA GLU A 263 29.68 10.01 -2.04
C GLU A 263 29.66 8.55 -1.58
N GLU A 264 29.39 8.30 -0.30
CA GLU A 264 29.33 6.93 0.24
C GLU A 264 28.08 6.19 -0.24
N ILE A 265 26.94 6.86 -0.27
CA ILE A 265 25.71 6.29 -0.83
C ILE A 265 25.88 6.06 -2.33
N HIS A 266 26.49 7.00 -3.04
CA HIS A 266 26.86 6.80 -4.45
C HIS A 266 27.81 5.60 -4.62
N GLY A 267 28.74 5.40 -3.68
CA GLY A 267 29.64 4.25 -3.64
C GLY A 267 28.91 2.91 -3.55
N LEU A 268 27.72 2.85 -2.93
CA LEU A 268 26.91 1.64 -2.84
C LEU A 268 26.44 1.13 -4.21
N LEU A 269 26.25 2.05 -5.16
CA LEU A 269 25.81 1.74 -6.53
C LEU A 269 26.91 1.12 -7.38
N VAL A 270 28.16 1.37 -6.99
CA VAL A 270 29.37 0.88 -7.66
C VAL A 270 29.89 -0.39 -7.00
N LEU A 271 29.28 -0.84 -5.90
CA LEU A 271 29.62 -2.13 -5.32
C LEU A 271 29.39 -3.19 -6.38
N PRO A 272 30.44 -3.94 -6.78
CA PRO A 272 30.30 -4.90 -7.84
C PRO A 272 29.26 -5.95 -7.41
N PRO A 273 28.47 -6.52 -8.33
CA PRO A 273 27.39 -7.46 -8.02
C PRO A 273 27.87 -8.82 -7.43
N GLN A 274 29.05 -8.86 -6.81
CA GLN A 274 29.78 -10.02 -6.30
C GLN A 274 29.15 -10.70 -5.08
N SER A 275 27.91 -10.35 -4.74
CA SER A 275 26.99 -11.27 -4.08
C SER A 275 25.64 -11.15 -4.77
N PRO A 276 25.14 -12.19 -5.46
CA PRO A 276 23.92 -12.13 -6.27
C PRO A 276 22.65 -11.76 -5.48
N ARG A 277 22.73 -11.66 -4.15
CA ARG A 277 21.62 -11.25 -3.27
C ARG A 277 21.69 -9.80 -2.78
N VAL A 278 22.85 -9.13 -2.79
CA VAL A 278 22.99 -7.77 -2.23
C VAL A 278 22.76 -6.67 -3.25
N SER A 279 22.92 -6.97 -4.54
CA SER A 279 22.98 -5.92 -5.56
C SER A 279 21.69 -5.70 -6.32
N VAL A 280 20.70 -6.60 -6.31
CA VAL A 280 19.44 -6.37 -7.05
C VAL A 280 18.33 -5.95 -6.12
N GLU A 281 18.23 -6.61 -4.97
CA GLU A 281 17.15 -6.39 -4.02
C GLU A 281 17.30 -5.07 -3.26
N ALA A 282 18.53 -4.61 -2.99
CA ALA A 282 18.80 -3.38 -2.23
C ALA A 282 18.83 -2.09 -3.09
N LEU A 283 18.94 -2.20 -4.41
CA LEU A 283 19.03 -1.03 -5.30
C LEU A 283 17.79 -0.13 -5.26
N PRO A 284 16.56 -0.67 -5.20
CA PRO A 284 15.35 0.13 -5.00
C PRO A 284 15.40 0.93 -3.70
N GLU A 285 15.81 0.31 -2.58
CA GLU A 285 15.98 1.01 -1.30
C GLU A 285 17.05 2.07 -1.42
N ILE A 286 18.22 1.77 -2.00
CA ILE A 286 19.27 2.77 -2.22
C ILE A 286 18.74 3.95 -3.04
N LEU A 287 17.98 3.69 -4.11
CA LEU A 287 17.40 4.74 -4.95
C LEU A 287 16.29 5.51 -4.22
N MET A 288 15.47 4.86 -3.38
CA MET A 288 14.50 5.50 -2.47
C MET A 288 15.21 6.43 -1.48
N LEU A 289 16.30 5.96 -0.89
CA LEU A 289 17.09 6.71 0.09
C LEU A 289 17.77 7.91 -0.57
N LEU A 290 18.34 7.73 -1.77
CA LEU A 290 18.86 8.82 -2.58
C LEU A 290 17.76 9.82 -2.95
N ASP A 291 16.57 9.38 -3.34
CA ASP A 291 15.48 10.29 -3.74
C ASP A 291 15.03 11.19 -2.58
N ARG A 292 15.06 10.67 -1.36
CA ARG A 292 14.80 11.44 -0.13
C ARG A 292 15.94 12.41 0.23
N ARG A 293 17.19 12.00 0.00
CA ARG A 293 18.38 12.75 0.46
C ARG A 293 18.92 13.74 -0.56
N SER A 294 19.15 13.25 -1.76
CA SER A 294 19.73 13.95 -2.90
C SER A 294 18.89 13.65 -4.14
N PRO A 295 17.69 14.27 -4.24
CA PRO A 295 16.81 14.23 -5.41
C PRO A 295 17.49 14.26 -6.78
N GLU A 296 18.49 15.13 -6.93
CA GLU A 296 19.20 15.30 -8.20
C GLU A 296 20.09 14.11 -8.53
N GLU A 297 20.75 13.52 -7.52
CA GLU A 297 21.55 12.32 -7.71
C GLU A 297 20.68 11.10 -7.98
N ALA A 298 19.55 10.97 -7.29
CA ALA A 298 18.56 9.94 -7.58
C ALA A 298 18.06 10.04 -9.02
N ALA A 299 17.82 11.25 -9.52
CA ALA A 299 17.46 11.48 -10.91
C ALA A 299 18.61 11.13 -11.87
N ARG A 300 19.83 11.59 -11.61
CA ARG A 300 21.02 11.25 -12.43
C ARG A 300 21.24 9.74 -12.51
N LEU A 301 21.12 9.04 -11.38
CA LEU A 301 21.21 7.59 -11.32
C LEU A 301 20.06 6.93 -12.09
N SER A 302 18.83 7.39 -11.89
CA SER A 302 17.66 6.84 -12.58
C SER A 302 17.76 6.99 -14.10
N VAL A 303 18.27 8.13 -14.58
CA VAL A 303 18.60 8.31 -16.00
C VAL A 303 19.62 7.26 -16.42
N ARG A 304 20.72 7.10 -15.67
CA ARG A 304 21.75 6.09 -15.98
C ARG A 304 21.16 4.68 -16.05
N VAL A 305 20.37 4.27 -15.06
CA VAL A 305 19.70 2.96 -14.98
C VAL A 305 18.80 2.69 -16.19
N LEU A 306 18.12 3.71 -16.71
CA LEU A 306 17.25 3.56 -17.89
C LEU A 306 18.01 3.61 -19.22
N MET A 307 19.14 4.31 -19.26
CA MET A 307 19.94 4.51 -20.47
C MET A 307 20.95 3.37 -20.68
N GLU A 308 21.52 2.83 -19.62
CA GLU A 308 22.45 1.69 -19.63
C GLU A 308 21.67 0.39 -19.78
N SER A 309 21.47 -0.02 -21.03
CA SER A 309 20.84 -1.29 -21.40
C SER A 309 21.79 -2.46 -21.10
N ALA A 310 21.94 -2.85 -19.84
CA ALA A 310 22.67 -4.06 -19.46
C ALA A 310 21.71 -5.26 -19.41
N PRO A 311 21.72 -6.16 -20.42
CA PRO A 311 20.78 -7.28 -20.52
C PRO A 311 21.00 -8.43 -19.51
N SER A 312 21.96 -8.31 -18.59
CA SER A 312 22.43 -9.43 -17.76
C SER A 312 21.92 -9.46 -16.32
N ILE A 313 21.13 -8.48 -15.88
CA ILE A 313 20.58 -8.46 -14.52
C ILE A 313 19.07 -8.15 -14.62
N PRO A 314 18.18 -8.95 -14.02
CA PRO A 314 16.74 -8.69 -14.02
C PRO A 314 16.44 -7.47 -13.12
N LEU A 315 16.69 -6.28 -13.66
CA LEU A 315 16.51 -4.99 -13.02
C LEU A 315 15.16 -4.36 -13.34
N ASP A 316 14.18 -5.10 -13.85
CA ASP A 316 12.88 -4.52 -14.24
C ASP A 316 12.21 -3.80 -13.06
N PHE A 317 12.36 -4.30 -11.83
CA PHE A 317 11.88 -3.59 -10.66
C PHE A 317 12.63 -2.28 -10.41
N LEU A 318 13.97 -2.28 -10.46
CA LEU A 318 14.77 -1.08 -10.30
C LEU A 318 14.50 -0.05 -11.40
N ARG A 319 14.36 -0.50 -12.65
CA ARG A 319 14.06 0.36 -13.81
C ARG A 319 12.65 0.93 -13.69
N ALA A 320 11.67 0.16 -13.21
CA ALA A 320 10.33 0.67 -12.95
C ALA A 320 10.36 1.73 -11.85
N TYR A 321 11.16 1.50 -10.80
CA TYR A 321 11.37 2.47 -9.74
C TYR A 321 12.08 3.73 -10.27
N ALA A 322 13.11 3.59 -11.10
CA ALA A 322 13.77 4.71 -11.77
C ALA A 322 12.79 5.54 -12.62
N VAL A 323 11.90 4.89 -13.38
CA VAL A 323 10.82 5.60 -14.10
C VAL A 323 9.92 6.37 -13.14
N PHE A 324 9.53 5.76 -12.01
CA PHE A 324 8.71 6.42 -11.00
C PHE A 324 9.42 7.64 -10.40
N THR A 325 10.67 7.50 -9.97
CA THR A 325 11.52 8.58 -9.45
C THR A 325 11.62 9.73 -10.46
N LEU A 326 11.92 9.42 -11.73
CA LEU A 326 12.01 10.42 -12.79
C LEU A 326 10.68 11.11 -13.09
N GLY A 327 9.56 10.40 -12.98
CA GLY A 327 8.23 10.97 -13.21
C GLY A 327 7.93 12.19 -12.34
N GLN A 328 8.46 12.22 -11.13
CA GLN A 328 8.30 13.30 -10.15
C GLN A 328 9.24 14.50 -10.38
N ARG A 329 10.12 14.46 -11.40
CA ARG A 329 11.21 15.44 -11.56
C ARG A 329 11.17 16.14 -12.92
N PRO A 330 11.26 17.47 -13.01
CA PRO A 330 11.36 18.16 -14.29
C PRO A 330 12.78 18.03 -14.89
N GLY A 331 12.91 18.14 -16.21
CA GLY A 331 14.22 18.30 -16.87
C GLY A 331 14.30 17.63 -18.25
N PRO A 332 15.05 18.21 -19.20
CA PRO A 332 15.14 17.69 -20.57
C PRO A 332 15.78 16.29 -20.65
N GLU A 333 16.78 16.00 -19.79
CA GLU A 333 17.37 14.67 -19.71
C GLU A 333 16.40 13.64 -19.14
N VAL A 334 15.59 14.05 -18.15
CA VAL A 334 14.54 13.24 -17.56
C VAL A 334 13.47 12.89 -18.59
N ASP A 335 13.01 13.90 -19.34
CA ASP A 335 12.03 13.70 -20.42
C ASP A 335 12.57 12.76 -21.49
N LYS A 336 13.84 12.91 -21.89
CA LYS A 336 14.49 12.00 -22.84
C LYS A 336 14.58 10.57 -22.32
N ALA A 337 14.90 10.37 -21.04
CA ALA A 337 14.96 9.05 -20.42
C ALA A 337 13.58 8.39 -20.33
N LEU A 338 12.55 9.13 -19.92
CA LEU A 338 11.17 8.64 -19.89
C LEU A 338 10.64 8.30 -21.29
N GLN A 339 10.96 9.12 -22.31
CA GLN A 339 10.63 8.84 -23.70
C GLN A 339 11.32 7.58 -24.24
N ARG A 340 12.56 7.30 -23.81
CA ARG A 340 13.23 6.02 -24.11
C ARG A 340 12.52 4.85 -23.44
N ALA A 341 12.12 4.99 -22.18
CA ALA A 341 11.43 3.96 -21.40
C ALA A 341 10.05 3.57 -21.98
N LEU A 342 9.44 4.40 -22.83
CA LEU A 342 8.24 4.04 -23.60
C LEU A 342 8.50 2.92 -24.64
N ARG A 343 9.76 2.70 -25.04
CA ARG A 343 10.17 1.67 -26.01
C ARG A 343 10.92 0.51 -25.36
N ASP A 344 10.79 0.39 -24.04
CA ASP A 344 11.48 -0.62 -23.27
C ASP A 344 11.05 -2.04 -23.65
N PRO A 345 11.96 -3.04 -23.72
CA PRO A 345 11.54 -4.43 -23.92
C PRO A 345 10.64 -4.94 -22.78
N ALA A 346 10.85 -4.48 -21.53
CA ALA A 346 10.08 -4.93 -20.38
C ALA A 346 8.73 -4.18 -20.29
N PRO A 347 7.57 -4.88 -20.31
CA PRO A 347 6.26 -4.24 -20.30
C PRO A 347 5.98 -3.39 -19.06
N GLY A 348 6.47 -3.84 -17.89
CA GLY A 348 6.34 -3.08 -16.63
C GLY A 348 6.94 -1.67 -16.72
N ILE A 349 8.05 -1.54 -17.46
CA ILE A 349 8.73 -0.26 -17.70
C ILE A 349 7.93 0.60 -18.67
N ARG A 350 7.48 0.04 -19.80
CA ARG A 350 6.64 0.77 -20.78
C ARG A 350 5.36 1.30 -20.14
N ALA A 351 4.65 0.47 -19.39
CA ALA A 351 3.45 0.86 -18.67
C ALA A 351 3.74 1.97 -17.65
N SER A 352 4.80 1.84 -16.85
CA SER A 352 5.18 2.87 -15.88
C SER A 352 5.55 4.18 -16.58
N ALA A 353 6.30 4.12 -17.67
CA ALA A 353 6.73 5.29 -18.43
C ALA A 353 5.54 6.00 -19.07
N LEU A 354 4.60 5.24 -19.64
CA LEU A 354 3.37 5.79 -20.22
C LEU A 354 2.58 6.60 -19.20
N TYR A 355 2.43 6.07 -17.98
CA TYR A 355 1.79 6.81 -16.90
C TYR A 355 2.55 8.09 -16.58
N GLN A 356 3.86 8.02 -16.31
CA GLN A 356 4.64 9.19 -15.90
C GLN A 356 4.73 10.27 -16.99
N VAL A 357 4.93 9.90 -18.25
CA VAL A 357 4.99 10.87 -19.36
C VAL A 357 3.63 11.56 -19.54
N SER A 358 2.52 10.83 -19.41
CA SER A 358 1.16 11.40 -19.53
C SER A 358 0.84 12.48 -18.48
N GLN A 359 1.50 12.44 -17.31
CA GLN A 359 1.30 13.46 -16.28
C GLN A 359 1.97 14.79 -16.64
N ARG A 360 2.93 14.77 -17.57
CA ARG A 360 3.82 15.90 -17.89
C ARG A 360 3.44 16.65 -19.17
N VAL A 361 2.45 16.16 -19.89
CA VAL A 361 2.00 16.73 -21.17
C VAL A 361 0.58 17.26 -21.03
N THR A 362 0.15 18.08 -21.99
CA THR A 362 -1.26 18.48 -22.07
C THR A 362 -2.14 17.25 -22.27
N PRO A 363 -3.42 17.28 -21.85
CA PRO A 363 -4.31 16.14 -22.03
C PRO A 363 -4.41 15.66 -23.49
N LEU A 364 -4.43 16.58 -24.45
CA LEU A 364 -4.43 16.24 -25.87
C LEU A 364 -3.17 15.47 -26.28
N GLN A 365 -1.98 16.01 -25.97
CA GLN A 365 -0.71 15.34 -26.27
C GLN A 365 -0.60 13.98 -25.57
N GLY A 366 -1.12 13.86 -24.35
CA GLY A 366 -1.15 12.59 -23.63
C GLY A 366 -2.04 11.55 -24.32
N VAL A 367 -3.18 11.97 -24.89
CA VAL A 367 -4.06 11.08 -25.65
C VAL A 367 -3.37 10.61 -26.92
N GLU A 368 -2.75 11.51 -27.67
CA GLU A 368 -1.94 11.18 -28.86
C GLU A 368 -0.84 10.17 -28.51
N LEU A 369 -0.17 10.37 -27.38
CA LEU A 369 0.89 9.49 -26.88
C LEU A 369 0.38 8.10 -26.48
N ALA A 370 -0.77 8.01 -25.81
CA ALA A 370 -1.28 6.77 -25.24
C ALA A 370 -2.01 5.87 -26.24
N LEU A 371 -2.59 6.44 -27.31
CA LEU A 371 -3.36 5.69 -28.30
C LEU A 371 -2.61 4.51 -28.96
N PRO A 372 -1.34 4.64 -29.37
CA PRO A 372 -0.58 3.50 -29.92
C PRO A 372 -0.42 2.33 -28.94
N PHE A 373 -0.39 2.60 -27.64
CA PHE A 373 -0.21 1.57 -26.60
C PHE A 373 -1.45 0.71 -26.36
N LEU A 374 -2.60 1.08 -26.93
CA LEU A 374 -3.79 0.21 -26.98
C LEU A 374 -3.58 -1.05 -27.83
N GLU A 375 -2.54 -1.04 -28.67
CA GLU A 375 -2.16 -2.15 -29.56
C GLU A 375 -0.81 -2.77 -29.15
N ASP A 376 -0.30 -2.45 -27.96
CA ASP A 376 0.91 -3.07 -27.42
C ASP A 376 0.71 -4.59 -27.29
N SER A 377 1.76 -5.40 -27.48
CA SER A 377 1.64 -6.87 -27.40
C SER A 377 1.28 -7.36 -26.00
N GLU A 378 1.56 -6.55 -24.98
CA GLU A 378 1.41 -6.92 -23.58
C GLU A 378 0.13 -6.33 -22.98
N GLU A 379 -0.76 -7.21 -22.52
CA GLU A 379 -2.10 -6.90 -22.01
C GLU A 379 -2.04 -5.84 -20.87
N GLY A 380 -1.03 -5.91 -20.00
CA GLY A 380 -0.82 -4.94 -18.92
C GLY A 380 -0.46 -3.52 -19.38
N VAL A 381 0.17 -3.39 -20.57
CA VAL A 381 0.47 -2.08 -21.18
C VAL A 381 -0.77 -1.51 -21.84
N GLN A 382 -1.55 -2.33 -22.55
CA GLN A 382 -2.85 -1.94 -23.12
C GLN A 382 -3.79 -1.40 -22.03
N TYR A 383 -3.88 -2.12 -20.90
CA TYR A 383 -4.64 -1.68 -19.73
C TYR A 383 -4.17 -0.31 -19.24
N ARG A 384 -2.85 -0.13 -19.06
CA ARG A 384 -2.31 1.12 -18.56
C ARG A 384 -2.60 2.28 -19.50
N ALA A 385 -2.57 2.04 -20.82
CA ALA A 385 -2.94 3.02 -21.82
C ALA A 385 -4.40 3.43 -21.70
N ALA A 386 -5.32 2.47 -21.55
CA ALA A 386 -6.74 2.76 -21.32
C ALA A 386 -6.97 3.59 -20.04
N TYR A 387 -6.30 3.21 -18.95
CA TYR A 387 -6.35 3.96 -17.70
C TYR A 387 -5.86 5.40 -17.86
N VAL A 388 -4.71 5.59 -18.52
CA VAL A 388 -4.16 6.91 -18.82
C VAL A 388 -5.13 7.74 -19.66
N LEU A 389 -5.76 7.16 -20.69
CA LEU A 389 -6.76 7.84 -21.51
C LEU A 389 -7.96 8.32 -20.66
N CYS A 390 -8.46 7.49 -19.74
CA CYS A 390 -9.51 7.91 -18.79
C CYS A 390 -9.06 9.12 -17.96
N GLU A 391 -7.89 9.07 -17.33
CA GLU A 391 -7.35 10.17 -16.52
C GLU A 391 -7.21 11.47 -17.32
N LEU A 392 -6.68 11.37 -18.54
CA LEU A 392 -6.47 12.52 -19.41
C LEU A 392 -7.81 13.15 -19.84
N LEU A 393 -8.82 12.33 -20.16
CA LEU A 393 -10.16 12.84 -20.46
C LEU A 393 -10.78 13.60 -19.29
N ARG A 394 -10.57 13.14 -18.05
CA ARG A 394 -11.07 13.85 -16.86
C ARG A 394 -10.40 15.20 -16.67
N ARG A 395 -9.12 15.32 -17.05
CA ARG A 395 -8.33 16.56 -16.96
C ARG A 395 -8.55 17.51 -18.13
N ALA A 396 -8.94 17.00 -19.30
CA ALA A 396 -9.12 17.79 -20.50
C ALA A 396 -10.29 18.80 -20.38
N LYS A 397 -10.07 20.03 -20.87
CA LYS A 397 -11.06 21.12 -20.85
C LYS A 397 -11.06 21.86 -22.19
N GLY A 398 -12.16 22.55 -22.50
CA GLY A 398 -12.21 23.47 -23.65
C GLY A 398 -11.93 22.82 -25.00
N SER A 399 -10.99 23.38 -25.76
CA SER A 399 -10.58 22.87 -27.08
C SER A 399 -9.86 21.53 -27.00
N ASP A 400 -9.01 21.33 -25.99
CA ASP A 400 -8.24 20.08 -25.80
C ASP A 400 -9.19 18.90 -25.60
N TRP A 401 -10.26 19.11 -24.83
CA TRP A 401 -11.33 18.12 -24.65
C TRP A 401 -11.94 17.69 -25.99
N ARG A 402 -12.32 18.63 -26.85
CA ARG A 402 -12.95 18.31 -28.15
C ARG A 402 -11.97 17.58 -29.08
N ALA A 403 -10.71 17.99 -29.08
CA ALA A 403 -9.67 17.33 -29.87
C ALA A 403 -9.37 15.91 -29.35
N ALA A 404 -9.28 15.73 -28.04
CA ALA A 404 -9.10 14.41 -27.42
C ALA A 404 -10.27 13.47 -27.73
N LEU A 405 -11.52 13.96 -27.65
CA LEU A 405 -12.70 13.20 -28.06
C LEU A 405 -12.61 12.75 -29.51
N GLU A 406 -12.22 13.64 -30.42
CA GLU A 406 -12.12 13.31 -31.84
C GLU A 406 -11.08 12.21 -32.10
N LEU A 407 -9.95 12.24 -31.41
CA LEU A 407 -8.95 11.17 -31.47
C LEU A 407 -9.51 9.83 -30.96
N LEU A 408 -10.28 9.85 -29.86
CA LEU A 408 -10.90 8.64 -29.32
C LEU A 408 -11.99 8.08 -30.22
N ARG A 409 -12.79 8.92 -30.90
CA ARG A 409 -13.77 8.46 -31.90
C ARG A 409 -13.08 7.77 -33.07
N ARG A 410 -11.95 8.29 -33.53
CA ARG A 410 -11.16 7.62 -34.58
C ARG A 410 -10.62 6.28 -34.11
N ALA A 411 -10.16 6.21 -32.86
CA ALA A 411 -9.72 4.95 -32.25
C ALA A 411 -10.87 3.94 -32.08
N GLU A 412 -12.06 4.42 -31.74
CA GLU A 412 -13.29 3.62 -31.70
C GLU A 412 -13.65 3.08 -33.09
N ALA A 413 -13.68 3.94 -34.10
CA ALA A 413 -14.00 3.56 -35.48
C ALA A 413 -13.00 2.55 -36.05
N ALA A 414 -11.74 2.62 -35.63
CA ALA A 414 -10.70 1.64 -35.94
C ALA A 414 -10.82 0.34 -35.10
N GLY A 415 -11.79 0.25 -34.19
CA GLY A 415 -12.03 -0.91 -33.32
C GLY A 415 -10.96 -1.11 -32.24
N LYS A 416 -10.14 -0.09 -31.93
CA LYS A 416 -9.05 -0.22 -30.95
C LYS A 416 -9.57 -0.31 -29.51
N LEU A 417 -10.62 0.46 -29.20
CA LEU A 417 -11.18 0.57 -27.85
C LEU A 417 -12.16 -0.57 -27.50
N ALA A 418 -12.78 -1.21 -28.47
CA ALA A 418 -13.75 -2.27 -28.21
C ALA A 418 -13.12 -3.64 -27.90
N ARG A 419 -11.79 -3.77 -28.00
CA ARG A 419 -11.06 -5.05 -27.87
C ARG A 419 -10.88 -5.53 -26.43
N PHE A 420 -11.04 -4.64 -25.46
CA PHE A 420 -10.84 -4.94 -24.05
C PHE A 420 -11.88 -4.21 -23.18
N PRO A 421 -12.24 -4.73 -22.00
CA PRO A 421 -13.36 -4.21 -21.21
C PRO A 421 -13.21 -2.75 -20.76
N GLU A 422 -12.00 -2.31 -20.43
CA GLU A 422 -11.70 -0.95 -20.01
C GLU A 422 -11.96 0.05 -21.13
N GLY A 423 -11.74 -0.37 -22.38
CA GLY A 423 -11.97 0.47 -23.55
C GLY A 423 -13.46 0.67 -23.80
N LEU A 424 -14.30 -0.34 -23.49
CA LEU A 424 -15.76 -0.16 -23.48
C LEU A 424 -16.20 0.87 -22.42
N ILE A 425 -15.57 0.89 -21.25
CA ILE A 425 -15.88 1.89 -20.22
C ILE A 425 -15.36 3.27 -20.60
N LEU A 426 -14.19 3.37 -21.20
CA LEU A 426 -13.69 4.62 -21.77
C LEU A 426 -14.66 5.17 -22.83
N LEU A 427 -15.18 4.31 -23.71
CA LEU A 427 -16.22 4.69 -24.67
C LEU A 427 -17.52 5.11 -23.96
N GLY A 428 -17.87 4.46 -22.85
CA GLY A 428 -18.98 4.86 -21.99
C GLY A 428 -18.80 6.28 -21.44
N ALA A 429 -17.59 6.61 -20.99
CA ALA A 429 -17.23 7.95 -20.51
C ALA A 429 -17.25 8.99 -21.64
N VAL A 430 -16.79 8.62 -22.84
CA VAL A 430 -16.90 9.47 -24.04
C VAL A 430 -18.37 9.77 -24.36
N ALA A 431 -19.21 8.74 -24.48
CA ALA A 431 -20.64 8.89 -24.78
C ALA A 431 -21.37 9.71 -23.71
N ASP A 432 -21.03 9.50 -22.44
CA ASP A 432 -21.61 10.25 -21.31
C ASP A 432 -21.29 11.73 -21.41
N LYS A 433 -20.04 12.08 -21.73
CA LYS A 433 -19.61 13.47 -21.90
C LYS A 433 -20.16 14.13 -23.16
N GLU A 434 -20.56 13.35 -24.16
CA GLU A 434 -21.28 13.82 -25.35
C GLU A 434 -22.78 14.00 -25.11
N GLY A 435 -23.28 13.57 -23.95
CA GLY A 435 -24.70 13.60 -23.63
C GLY A 435 -25.51 12.43 -24.21
N ASP A 436 -24.86 11.44 -24.85
CA ASP A 436 -25.50 10.21 -25.31
C ASP A 436 -25.60 9.20 -24.16
N ARG A 437 -26.52 9.49 -23.25
CA ARG A 437 -26.68 8.74 -22.00
C ARG A 437 -27.10 7.29 -22.24
N ALA A 438 -27.90 7.03 -23.27
CA ALA A 438 -28.35 5.67 -23.59
C ALA A 438 -27.17 4.80 -24.01
N ARG A 439 -26.30 5.31 -24.90
CA ARG A 439 -25.09 4.64 -25.33
C ARG A 439 -24.09 4.48 -24.19
N ALA A 440 -23.91 5.50 -23.36
CA ALA A 440 -23.03 5.44 -22.20
C ALA A 440 -23.40 4.27 -21.26
N VAL A 441 -24.68 4.14 -20.91
CA VAL A 441 -25.20 3.07 -20.06
C VAL A 441 -25.01 1.68 -20.68
N ALA A 442 -25.23 1.56 -22.00
CA ALA A 442 -25.01 0.30 -22.71
C ALA A 442 -23.52 -0.10 -22.69
N LEU A 443 -22.62 0.86 -22.91
CA LEU A 443 -21.17 0.65 -22.90
C LEU A 443 -20.63 0.32 -21.51
N TYR A 444 -21.04 1.04 -20.47
CA TYR A 444 -20.68 0.73 -19.09
C TYR A 444 -21.15 -0.66 -18.67
N SER A 445 -22.38 -1.03 -19.00
CA SER A 445 -22.92 -2.37 -18.70
C SER A 445 -22.11 -3.46 -19.38
N ARG A 446 -21.85 -3.33 -20.69
CA ARG A 446 -21.07 -4.31 -21.47
C ARG A 446 -19.62 -4.41 -20.98
N GLY A 447 -19.00 -3.29 -20.65
CA GLY A 447 -17.64 -3.26 -20.10
C GLY A 447 -17.55 -3.94 -18.73
N LEU A 448 -18.53 -3.71 -17.85
CA LEU A 448 -18.61 -4.39 -16.55
C LEU A 448 -18.85 -5.89 -16.67
N GLU A 449 -19.75 -6.30 -17.57
CA GLU A 449 -20.00 -7.71 -17.86
C GLU A 449 -18.71 -8.39 -18.35
N ALA A 450 -18.04 -7.78 -19.32
CA ALA A 450 -16.78 -8.30 -19.85
C ALA A 450 -15.66 -8.35 -18.80
N MET A 451 -15.57 -7.37 -17.90
CA MET A 451 -14.63 -7.42 -16.77
C MET A 451 -14.94 -8.51 -15.75
N THR A 452 -16.22 -8.77 -15.49
CA THR A 452 -16.64 -9.81 -14.54
C THR A 452 -16.32 -11.21 -15.06
N ALA A 453 -16.23 -11.37 -16.38
CA ALA A 453 -15.81 -12.61 -17.03
C ALA A 453 -14.28 -12.85 -16.96
N ILE A 454 -13.47 -11.85 -16.62
CA ILE A 454 -12.02 -12.02 -16.47
C ILE A 454 -11.73 -12.69 -15.12
N PRO A 455 -10.95 -13.80 -15.09
CA PRO A 455 -10.56 -14.45 -13.84
C PRO A 455 -9.79 -13.49 -12.92
N GLU A 456 -10.17 -13.42 -11.64
CA GLU A 456 -9.51 -12.57 -10.62
C GLU A 456 -8.00 -12.83 -10.50
N GLN A 457 -7.55 -14.04 -10.84
CA GLN A 457 -6.15 -14.48 -10.83
C GLN A 457 -5.24 -13.70 -11.79
N ARG A 458 -5.80 -12.93 -12.74
CA ARG A 458 -4.96 -12.08 -13.61
C ARG A 458 -4.26 -10.96 -12.83
N GLY A 459 -4.64 -10.65 -11.60
CA GLY A 459 -3.96 -9.65 -10.76
C GLY A 459 -4.13 -8.21 -11.24
N TRP A 460 -5.15 -7.96 -12.07
CA TRP A 460 -5.39 -6.67 -12.70
C TRP A 460 -5.97 -5.66 -11.70
N LYS A 461 -5.32 -4.50 -11.59
CA LYS A 461 -5.77 -3.38 -10.74
C LYS A 461 -6.81 -2.49 -11.44
N THR A 462 -7.79 -3.06 -12.13
CA THR A 462 -8.85 -2.33 -12.89
C THR A 462 -9.96 -1.73 -12.02
N TYR A 463 -9.75 -1.82 -10.72
CA TYR A 463 -10.59 -1.34 -9.64
C TYR A 463 -11.23 0.03 -9.90
N SER A 464 -10.45 1.04 -10.27
CA SER A 464 -10.95 2.41 -10.48
C SER A 464 -12.00 2.47 -11.61
N VAL A 465 -11.70 1.87 -12.76
CA VAL A 465 -12.56 1.89 -13.96
C VAL A 465 -13.83 1.07 -13.73
N ARG A 466 -13.72 -0.07 -13.04
CA ARG A 466 -14.86 -0.89 -12.62
C ARG A 466 -15.78 -0.14 -11.65
N LEU A 467 -15.21 0.48 -10.62
CA LEU A 467 -15.96 1.24 -9.63
C LEU A 467 -16.68 2.43 -10.28
N GLU A 468 -16.01 3.15 -11.18
CA GLU A 468 -16.60 4.25 -11.93
C GLU A 468 -17.81 3.78 -12.76
N ALA A 469 -17.67 2.72 -13.56
CA ALA A 469 -18.79 2.19 -14.33
C ALA A 469 -19.97 1.76 -13.43
N LYS A 470 -19.72 1.14 -12.28
CA LYS A 470 -20.78 0.77 -11.32
C LYS A 470 -21.49 2.00 -10.77
N LEU A 471 -20.74 3.03 -10.38
CA LEU A 471 -21.31 4.28 -9.86
C LEU A 471 -22.12 5.01 -10.93
N GLN A 472 -21.65 5.04 -12.18
CA GLN A 472 -22.38 5.64 -13.30
C GLN A 472 -23.72 4.94 -13.56
N LEU A 473 -23.73 3.60 -13.54
CA LEU A 473 -24.96 2.82 -13.66
C LEU A 473 -25.88 3.00 -12.46
N ALA A 474 -25.32 3.11 -11.24
CA ALA A 474 -26.11 3.34 -10.03
C ALA A 474 -26.81 4.71 -10.05
N LEU A 475 -26.09 5.74 -10.47
CA LEU A 475 -26.62 7.09 -10.66
C LEU A 475 -27.72 7.09 -11.72
N GLU A 476 -27.53 6.39 -12.84
CA GLU A 476 -28.56 6.26 -13.86
C GLU A 476 -29.81 5.53 -13.35
N ALA A 477 -29.61 4.42 -12.63
CA ALA A 477 -30.70 3.68 -12.04
C ALA A 477 -31.51 4.57 -11.09
N LYS A 478 -30.83 5.37 -10.25
CA LYS A 478 -31.48 6.34 -9.35
C LYS A 478 -32.26 7.39 -10.12
N ALA A 479 -31.68 7.98 -11.17
CA ALA A 479 -32.33 8.99 -12.01
C ALA A 479 -33.60 8.46 -12.70
N ARG A 480 -33.61 7.18 -13.09
CA ARG A 480 -34.80 6.51 -13.68
C ARG A 480 -35.78 5.95 -12.66
N GLY A 481 -35.63 6.25 -11.38
CA GLY A 481 -36.50 5.72 -10.31
C GLY A 481 -36.29 4.24 -9.99
N ARG A 482 -35.26 3.58 -10.55
CA ARG A 482 -34.88 2.18 -10.26
C ARG A 482 -34.04 2.11 -8.97
N GLN A 483 -34.65 2.47 -7.85
CA GLN A 483 -33.96 2.61 -6.55
C GLN A 483 -33.27 1.32 -6.09
N ASP A 484 -33.89 0.16 -6.29
CA ASP A 484 -33.33 -1.12 -5.84
C ASP A 484 -32.02 -1.47 -6.57
N GLU A 485 -31.97 -1.22 -7.87
CA GLU A 485 -30.78 -1.43 -8.69
C GLU A 485 -29.67 -0.44 -8.33
N ALA A 486 -30.01 0.84 -8.13
CA ALA A 486 -29.07 1.84 -7.64
C ALA A 486 -28.46 1.43 -6.30
N ARG A 487 -29.29 0.96 -5.36
CA ARG A 487 -28.86 0.48 -4.04
C ARG A 487 -28.04 -0.80 -4.12
N ARG A 488 -28.35 -1.71 -5.05
CA ARG A 488 -27.55 -2.92 -5.28
C ARG A 488 -26.14 -2.55 -5.74
N LEU A 489 -26.04 -1.73 -6.79
CA LEU A 489 -24.75 -1.30 -7.35
C LEU A 489 -23.92 -0.50 -6.34
N ALA A 490 -24.55 0.39 -5.57
CA ALA A 490 -23.86 1.13 -4.51
C ALA A 490 -23.34 0.20 -3.39
N ARG A 491 -24.10 -0.81 -2.98
CA ARG A 491 -23.62 -1.81 -2.02
C ARG A 491 -22.46 -2.63 -2.57
N GLU A 492 -22.51 -3.03 -3.84
CA GLU A 492 -21.39 -3.71 -4.47
C GLU A 492 -20.11 -2.86 -4.50
N VAL A 493 -20.23 -1.54 -4.65
CA VAL A 493 -19.10 -0.60 -4.54
C VAL A 493 -18.57 -0.56 -3.10
N LEU A 494 -19.43 -0.54 -2.09
CA LEU A 494 -19.02 -0.55 -0.67
C LEU A 494 -18.39 -1.87 -0.22
N GLU A 495 -18.77 -2.97 -0.85
CA GLU A 495 -18.16 -4.29 -0.63
C GLU A 495 -16.83 -4.44 -1.36
N ASP A 496 -16.55 -3.59 -2.36
CA ASP A 496 -15.27 -3.57 -3.04
C ASP A 496 -14.18 -3.08 -2.08
N ARG A 497 -13.04 -3.77 -2.06
CA ARG A 497 -11.91 -3.47 -1.18
C ARG A 497 -11.15 -2.21 -1.62
N THR A 498 -11.32 -1.84 -2.88
CA THR A 498 -10.71 -0.65 -3.47
C THR A 498 -11.62 0.57 -3.45
N ARG A 499 -12.73 0.53 -2.72
CA ARG A 499 -13.70 1.63 -2.59
C ARG A 499 -13.11 2.96 -2.09
N ILE A 500 -11.93 2.94 -1.48
CA ILE A 500 -11.17 4.14 -1.09
C ILE A 500 -10.55 4.88 -2.28
N THR A 501 -10.63 4.30 -3.48
CA THR A 501 -10.16 4.95 -4.71
C THR A 501 -10.95 6.22 -4.96
N GLU A 502 -10.24 7.33 -5.20
CA GLU A 502 -10.84 8.58 -5.61
C GLU A 502 -11.56 8.39 -6.95
N VAL A 503 -12.80 8.85 -7.02
CA VAL A 503 -13.58 8.83 -8.26
C VAL A 503 -14.10 10.23 -8.55
N CYS A 504 -14.14 10.60 -9.83
CA CYS A 504 -14.91 11.76 -10.24
C CYS A 504 -16.39 11.37 -10.18
N ALA A 505 -17.00 11.61 -9.02
CA ALA A 505 -18.44 11.54 -8.89
C ALA A 505 -19.03 12.65 -9.76
N PRO A 506 -19.76 12.36 -10.85
CA PRO A 506 -20.53 13.42 -11.47
C PRO A 506 -21.56 13.86 -10.42
N ALA A 507 -21.67 15.17 -10.21
CA ALA A 507 -22.77 15.70 -9.43
C ALA A 507 -24.08 15.19 -10.07
N PRO A 508 -25.00 14.58 -9.30
CA PRO A 508 -26.30 14.20 -9.83
C PRO A 508 -26.97 15.48 -10.36
N ASN A 509 -27.18 15.56 -11.67
CA ASN A 509 -27.88 16.64 -12.39
C ASN A 509 -27.08 17.89 -12.85
N VAL A 510 -25.74 17.89 -12.96
CA VAL A 510 -25.01 19.05 -13.54
C VAL A 510 -24.83 18.93 -15.06
N PHE A 511 -25.96 18.95 -15.77
CA PHE A 511 -26.03 19.36 -17.18
C PHE A 511 -27.28 20.22 -17.39
N LEU A 512 -27.30 21.37 -16.71
CA LEU A 512 -28.04 22.51 -17.24
C LEU A 512 -27.28 23.03 -18.48
N PRO A 513 -27.96 23.43 -19.57
CA PRO A 513 -27.37 23.65 -20.89
C PRO A 513 -26.31 24.77 -20.99
N PHE A 514 -25.97 25.46 -19.90
CA PHE A 514 -25.01 26.58 -19.92
C PHE A 514 -24.00 26.62 -18.74
N GLY A 515 -23.84 25.54 -17.96
CA GLY A 515 -22.86 25.49 -16.87
C GLY A 515 -21.61 24.69 -17.24
N ARG A 516 -20.41 25.28 -17.13
CA ARG A 516 -19.14 24.54 -17.26
C ARG A 516 -19.07 23.45 -16.16
N PRO A 517 -18.57 22.24 -16.45
CA PRO A 517 -18.32 21.25 -15.41
C PRO A 517 -17.07 21.66 -14.61
N GLU A 518 -17.26 22.40 -13.52
CA GLU A 518 -16.21 22.61 -12.50
C GLU A 518 -16.15 21.49 -11.45
N ALA A 519 -17.01 20.47 -11.55
CA ALA A 519 -17.21 19.50 -10.47
C ALA A 519 -16.39 18.20 -10.61
N CYS A 520 -15.09 18.27 -10.32
CA CYS A 520 -14.44 17.28 -9.42
C CYS A 520 -13.82 18.04 -8.23
N ALA A 521 -14.49 19.10 -7.76
CA ALA A 521 -13.94 20.04 -6.77
C ALA A 521 -13.87 19.46 -5.34
N ALA A 522 -14.55 18.34 -5.06
CA ALA A 522 -14.40 17.59 -3.83
C ALA A 522 -13.88 16.19 -4.17
N GLN A 523 -12.68 15.85 -3.69
CA GLN A 523 -12.16 14.49 -3.72
C GLN A 523 -13.08 13.60 -2.88
N LYS A 524 -13.99 12.89 -3.55
CA LYS A 524 -14.81 11.85 -2.95
C LYS A 524 -14.24 10.50 -3.34
N THR A 525 -14.18 9.59 -2.39
CA THR A 525 -13.90 8.18 -2.67
C THR A 525 -15.13 7.52 -3.30
N ALA A 526 -14.96 6.40 -3.98
CA ALA A 526 -16.08 5.61 -4.49
C ALA A 526 -17.06 5.22 -3.36
N ALA A 527 -16.53 4.98 -2.15
CA ALA A 527 -17.33 4.71 -0.97
C ALA A 527 -18.23 5.89 -0.59
N ASP A 528 -17.72 7.12 -0.61
CA ASP A 528 -18.50 8.31 -0.26
C ASP A 528 -19.70 8.49 -1.20
N VAL A 529 -19.47 8.31 -2.50
CA VAL A 529 -20.53 8.39 -3.52
C VAL A 529 -21.56 7.28 -3.33
N ALA A 530 -21.12 6.07 -3.02
CA ALA A 530 -22.02 4.95 -2.77
C ALA A 530 -22.86 5.17 -1.49
N VAL A 531 -22.29 5.73 -0.43
CA VAL A 531 -23.05 6.12 0.79
C VAL A 531 -24.11 7.17 0.45
N GLU A 532 -23.78 8.18 -0.34
CA GLU A 532 -24.75 9.19 -0.78
C GLU A 532 -25.87 8.61 -1.66
N LEU A 533 -25.57 7.61 -2.49
CA LEU A 533 -26.57 6.89 -3.27
C LEU A 533 -27.54 6.11 -2.39
N LEU A 534 -27.08 5.57 -1.26
CA LEU A 534 -27.88 4.82 -0.29
C LEU A 534 -28.67 5.70 0.68
N ALA A 535 -28.27 6.96 0.87
CA ALA A 535 -28.96 7.89 1.75
C ALA A 535 -30.44 8.04 1.34
N PRO A 536 -31.39 8.03 2.30
CA PRO A 536 -32.80 8.24 1.99
C PRO A 536 -32.97 9.61 1.31
N SER A 537 -33.75 9.65 0.23
CA SER A 537 -34.11 10.91 -0.43
C SER A 537 -34.73 11.84 0.61
N LYS A 538 -34.23 13.08 0.70
CA LYS A 538 -34.83 14.08 1.60
C LYS A 538 -36.30 14.25 1.19
N PRO A 539 -37.26 14.13 2.13
CA PRO A 539 -38.67 14.36 1.84
C PRO A 539 -38.83 15.73 1.17
N GLY A 540 -39.41 15.77 -0.03
CA GLY A 540 -39.62 17.01 -0.79
C GLY A 540 -38.54 17.37 -1.82
N SER A 541 -37.49 16.56 -1.99
CA SER A 541 -36.62 16.64 -3.18
C SER A 541 -37.27 15.87 -4.33
N ASN A 542 -38.00 16.55 -5.21
CA ASN A 542 -38.43 15.97 -6.48
C ASN A 542 -37.20 15.75 -7.37
N PRO A 543 -37.13 14.65 -8.14
CA PRO A 543 -36.03 14.36 -9.06
C PRO A 543 -35.93 15.37 -10.19
#